data_AF-A0A4V3RTR4-F1
#
_entry.id   AF-A0A4V3RTR4-F1
#
_cell.length_a   1.000
_cell.length_b   1.000
_cell.length_c   1.000
_cell.angle_alpha   90.00
_cell.angle_beta   90.00
_cell.angle_gamma   90.00
#
_symmetry.space_group_name_H-M   'P 1'
#
loop_
_entity.id
_entity.type
_entity.pdbx_description
1 polymer ?
#
loop_
_entity_poly.entity_id
_entity_poly.type
_entity_poly.pdbx_seq_one_letter_code
_entity_poly.pdbx_strand_id
1 'polypeptide(L)'
;MRRGNSPYSAAITGGGFLFEETDALLPLLKSPDREALVKDELVNNRILHINAEKSRSKAILEIKRRFDVMPPAFWEDYQAMNEDDRRIALLFVILKTYKILFDFQINVAIKKWNSVSQTIDLQDLAMEMNEIAAKDEFVDSWSESTKSKVASAYLSMLRKCGMMNREGKLVQLKPGNADFYIRIGELWFLEACFLAPYQIENIKKQMS
;
A
#
# COMPACT_ATOMS: atom_id res chain seq x y z
N MET A 1 15.97 -18.83 -3.97
CA MET A 1 14.80 -19.02 -3.07
C MET A 1 13.60 -19.41 -3.88
N ARG A 2 12.92 -20.51 -3.56
CA ARG A 2 11.61 -20.80 -4.12
C ARG A 2 10.58 -20.31 -3.12
N ARG A 3 9.68 -19.42 -3.56
CA ARG A 3 8.59 -18.85 -2.75
C ARG A 3 7.66 -19.93 -2.17
N GLY A 4 7.63 -21.12 -2.80
CA GLY A 4 6.68 -22.17 -2.43
C GLY A 4 5.25 -21.64 -2.42
N ASN A 5 4.51 -21.93 -1.36
CA ASN A 5 3.16 -21.42 -1.12
C ASN A 5 3.13 -20.16 -0.24
N SER A 6 4.27 -19.52 0.02
CA SER A 6 4.33 -18.34 0.89
C SER A 6 3.52 -17.17 0.30
N PRO A 7 2.58 -16.59 1.07
CA PRO A 7 1.83 -15.43 0.62
C PRO A 7 2.71 -14.16 0.59
N TYR A 8 3.87 -14.19 1.26
CA TYR A 8 4.73 -13.03 1.43
C TYR A 8 5.62 -12.76 0.23
N SER A 9 6.08 -11.50 0.14
CA SER A 9 6.98 -11.02 -0.89
C SER A 9 7.72 -9.78 -0.38
N ALA A 10 9.00 -9.68 -0.71
CA ALA A 10 9.81 -8.48 -0.46
C ALA A 10 9.78 -7.49 -1.64
N ALA A 11 8.90 -7.69 -2.63
CA ALA A 11 8.87 -6.88 -3.86
C ALA A 11 8.68 -5.37 -3.59
N ILE A 12 8.01 -5.02 -2.48
CA ILE A 12 7.80 -3.63 -2.11
C ILE A 12 9.10 -2.83 -1.92
N THR A 13 10.20 -3.49 -1.57
CA THR A 13 11.52 -2.85 -1.44
C THR A 13 12.00 -2.16 -2.72
N GLY A 14 11.46 -2.54 -3.89
CA GLY A 14 11.74 -1.92 -5.17
C GLY A 14 10.73 -0.84 -5.61
N GLY A 15 9.60 -0.70 -4.91
CA GLY A 15 8.42 0.00 -5.41
C GLY A 15 7.89 1.15 -4.56
N GLY A 16 8.33 1.37 -3.33
CA GLY A 16 7.91 2.52 -2.51
C GLY A 16 6.40 2.83 -2.55
N PHE A 17 6.00 4.11 -2.47
CA PHE A 17 4.59 4.52 -2.55
C PHE A 17 4.14 4.77 -4.00
N LEU A 18 4.95 5.43 -4.84
CA LEU A 18 4.69 5.69 -6.26
C LEU A 18 3.35 6.35 -6.58
N PHE A 19 2.98 7.42 -5.90
CA PHE A 19 1.68 8.06 -6.09
C PHE A 19 1.58 8.78 -7.44
N GLU A 20 2.45 9.76 -7.68
CA GLU A 20 2.46 10.54 -8.92
C GLU A 20 2.70 9.63 -10.13
N GLU A 21 3.56 8.63 -9.97
CA GLU A 21 3.85 7.65 -11.01
C GLU A 21 2.67 6.73 -11.31
N THR A 22 1.87 6.37 -10.29
CA THR A 22 0.64 5.59 -10.49
C THR A 22 -0.38 6.43 -11.24
N ASP A 23 -0.63 7.68 -10.81
CA ASP A 23 -1.56 8.59 -11.47
C ASP A 23 -1.16 8.83 -12.95
N ALA A 24 0.14 9.02 -13.21
CA ALA A 24 0.66 9.25 -14.55
C ALA A 24 0.56 8.02 -15.48
N LEU A 25 0.77 6.80 -14.96
CA LEU A 25 0.69 5.58 -15.76
C LEU A 25 -0.73 5.04 -15.93
N LEU A 26 -1.68 5.46 -15.10
CA LEU A 26 -3.01 4.85 -15.07
C LEU A 26 -3.75 4.88 -16.44
N PRO A 27 -3.74 5.99 -17.21
CA PRO A 27 -4.35 6.01 -18.55
C PRO A 27 -3.75 4.96 -19.49
N LEU A 28 -2.44 4.74 -19.39
CA LEU A 28 -1.70 3.81 -20.22
C LEU A 28 -2.02 2.36 -19.84
N LEU A 29 -2.14 2.06 -18.54
CA LEU A 29 -2.48 0.73 -18.04
C LEU A 29 -3.92 0.30 -18.33
N LYS A 30 -4.84 1.28 -18.45
CA LYS A 30 -6.25 1.04 -18.82
C LYS A 30 -6.45 0.86 -20.33
N SER A 31 -5.46 1.18 -21.15
CA SER A 31 -5.55 1.03 -22.61
C SER A 31 -5.58 -0.45 -23.03
N PRO A 32 -6.35 -0.82 -24.07
CA PRO A 32 -6.22 -2.12 -24.73
C PRO A 32 -4.80 -2.44 -25.19
N ASP A 33 -4.03 -1.40 -25.56
CA ASP A 33 -2.65 -1.51 -26.05
C ASP A 33 -1.59 -1.41 -24.93
N ARG A 34 -1.99 -1.64 -23.66
CA ARG A 34 -1.14 -1.42 -22.47
C ARG A 34 0.26 -2.03 -22.59
N GLU A 35 0.40 -3.23 -23.16
CA GLU A 35 1.71 -3.90 -23.24
C GLU A 35 2.67 -3.17 -24.18
N ALA A 36 2.17 -2.69 -25.33
CA ALA A 36 2.97 -1.91 -26.28
C ALA A 36 3.34 -0.55 -25.70
N LEU A 37 2.37 0.13 -25.07
CA LEU A 37 2.60 1.44 -24.48
C LEU A 37 3.55 1.38 -23.27
N VAL A 38 3.47 0.33 -22.43
CA VAL A 38 4.38 0.14 -21.30
C VAL A 38 5.80 -0.08 -21.80
N LYS A 39 5.95 -0.86 -22.88
CA LYS A 39 7.26 -1.07 -23.52
C LYS A 39 7.82 0.22 -24.11
N ASP A 40 6.97 1.04 -24.74
CA ASP A 40 7.35 2.38 -25.21
C ASP A 40 7.82 3.25 -24.05
N GLU A 41 7.07 3.32 -22.96
CA GLU A 41 7.43 4.13 -21.79
C GLU A 41 8.73 3.66 -21.14
N LEU A 42 8.98 2.34 -21.09
CA LEU A 42 10.24 1.80 -20.58
C LEU A 42 11.45 2.29 -21.38
N VAL A 43 11.32 2.40 -22.70
CA VAL A 43 12.41 2.81 -23.60
C VAL A 43 12.53 4.33 -23.68
N ASN A 44 11.40 5.02 -23.85
CA ASN A 44 11.34 6.43 -24.22
C ASN A 44 11.11 7.38 -23.04
N ASN A 45 10.69 6.88 -21.87
CA ASN A 45 10.61 7.63 -20.60
C ASN A 45 9.87 8.98 -20.72
N ARG A 46 8.71 8.96 -21.39
CA ARG A 46 7.94 10.16 -21.73
C ARG A 46 6.98 10.57 -20.62
N ILE A 47 6.61 9.65 -19.74
CA ILE A 47 5.58 9.86 -18.71
C ILE A 47 6.22 9.92 -17.32
N LEU A 48 7.03 8.93 -16.97
CA LEU A 48 7.57 8.80 -15.62
C LEU A 48 8.75 9.73 -15.35
N HIS A 49 9.50 10.07 -16.40
CA HIS A 49 10.72 10.87 -16.31
C HIS A 49 11.76 10.34 -15.29
N ILE A 50 11.75 9.04 -15.01
CA ILE A 50 12.73 8.39 -14.15
C ILE A 50 13.96 8.05 -14.98
N ASN A 51 15.03 8.83 -14.88
CA ASN A 51 16.23 8.68 -15.70
C ASN A 51 16.89 7.31 -15.60
N ALA A 52 17.01 6.78 -14.37
CA ALA A 52 17.62 5.48 -14.15
C ALA A 52 16.69 4.36 -14.65
N GLU A 53 17.06 3.72 -15.75
CA GLU A 53 16.26 2.65 -16.39
C GLU A 53 15.89 1.53 -15.42
N LYS A 54 16.83 1.09 -14.57
CA LYS A 54 16.55 0.07 -13.55
C LYS A 54 15.48 0.51 -12.54
N SER A 55 15.47 1.79 -12.16
CA SER A 55 14.46 2.34 -11.25
C SER A 55 13.12 2.51 -11.96
N ARG A 56 13.13 2.97 -13.22
CA ARG A 56 11.94 3.08 -14.07
C ARG A 56 11.27 1.73 -14.29
N SER A 57 12.04 0.72 -14.67
CA SER A 57 11.58 -0.67 -14.85
C SER A 57 10.93 -1.22 -13.58
N LYS A 58 11.54 -0.99 -12.41
CA LYS A 58 10.96 -1.39 -11.12
C LYS A 58 9.67 -0.64 -10.81
N ALA A 59 9.62 0.69 -10.99
CA ALA A 59 8.42 1.47 -10.76
C ALA A 59 7.25 0.96 -11.62
N ILE A 60 7.47 0.79 -12.93
CA ILE A 60 6.49 0.22 -13.86
C ILE A 60 6.02 -1.15 -13.40
N LEU A 61 6.94 -2.06 -13.05
CA LEU A 61 6.59 -3.41 -12.60
C LEU A 61 5.71 -3.40 -11.34
N GLU A 62 6.03 -2.55 -10.38
CA GLU A 62 5.31 -2.45 -9.12
C GLU A 62 3.93 -1.80 -9.31
N ILE A 63 3.82 -0.79 -10.16
CA ILE A 63 2.54 -0.15 -10.51
C ILE A 63 1.66 -1.13 -11.28
N LYS A 64 2.19 -1.87 -12.27
CA LYS A 64 1.46 -2.95 -12.95
C LYS A 64 0.92 -3.98 -11.95
N ARG A 65 1.76 -4.44 -11.01
CA ARG A 65 1.33 -5.41 -10.01
C ARG A 65 0.16 -4.90 -9.17
N ARG A 66 0.22 -3.65 -8.72
CA ARG A 66 -0.86 -3.00 -7.95
C ARG A 66 -2.12 -2.83 -8.78
N PHE A 67 -1.97 -2.42 -10.04
CA PHE A 67 -3.04 -2.28 -11.00
C PHE A 67 -3.81 -3.59 -11.19
N ASP A 68 -3.09 -4.69 -11.43
CA ASP A 68 -3.68 -6.01 -11.73
C ASP A 68 -4.33 -6.69 -10.49
N VAL A 69 -4.06 -6.22 -9.27
CA VAL A 69 -4.73 -6.73 -8.03
C VAL A 69 -6.15 -6.19 -7.88
N MET A 70 -6.46 -5.06 -8.52
CA MET A 70 -7.73 -4.37 -8.36
C MET A 70 -8.61 -4.54 -9.61
N PRO A 71 -9.95 -4.61 -9.47
CA PRO A 71 -10.83 -4.67 -10.62
C PRO A 71 -10.78 -3.35 -11.42
N PRO A 72 -11.03 -3.37 -12.74
CA PRO A 72 -11.03 -2.15 -13.56
C PRO A 72 -11.94 -1.03 -13.02
N ALA A 73 -13.11 -1.38 -12.49
CA ALA A 73 -14.05 -0.42 -11.90
C ALA A 73 -13.44 0.40 -10.75
N PHE A 74 -12.57 -0.20 -9.93
CA PHE A 74 -11.88 0.52 -8.85
C PHE A 74 -11.04 1.68 -9.39
N TRP A 75 -10.39 1.49 -10.54
CA TRP A 75 -9.54 2.51 -11.15
C TRP A 75 -10.35 3.65 -11.81
N GLU A 76 -11.60 3.39 -12.20
CA GLU A 76 -12.54 4.47 -12.59
C GLU A 76 -12.90 5.32 -11.38
N ASP A 77 -13.31 4.69 -10.27
CA ASP A 77 -13.63 5.38 -9.02
C ASP A 77 -12.42 6.16 -8.49
N TYR A 78 -11.23 5.53 -8.50
CA TYR A 78 -9.97 6.16 -8.07
C TYR A 78 -9.69 7.47 -8.82
N GLN A 79 -9.88 7.52 -10.14
CA GLN A 79 -9.64 8.75 -10.92
C GLN A 79 -10.64 9.87 -10.60
N ALA A 80 -11.84 9.54 -10.11
CA ALA A 80 -12.85 10.51 -9.71
C ALA A 80 -12.62 11.07 -8.29
N MET A 81 -11.77 10.43 -7.48
CA MET A 81 -11.43 10.88 -6.12
C MET A 81 -10.56 12.15 -6.15
N ASN A 82 -10.69 12.97 -5.09
CA ASN A 82 -9.74 14.04 -4.82
C ASN A 82 -8.35 13.46 -4.47
N GLU A 83 -7.31 14.29 -4.47
CA GLU A 83 -5.94 13.83 -4.26
C GLU A 83 -5.73 13.12 -2.92
N ASP A 84 -6.31 13.65 -1.83
CA ASP A 84 -6.18 13.06 -0.49
C ASP A 84 -6.80 11.65 -0.45
N ASP A 85 -8.01 11.51 -1.00
CA ASP A 85 -8.70 10.23 -1.10
C ASP A 85 -7.96 9.26 -2.05
N ARG A 86 -7.32 9.74 -3.12
CA ARG A 86 -6.45 8.89 -3.96
C ARG A 86 -5.22 8.40 -3.21
N ARG A 87 -4.59 9.24 -2.37
CA ARG A 87 -3.45 8.80 -1.53
C ARG A 87 -3.88 7.73 -0.54
N ILE A 88 -5.06 7.87 0.06
CA ILE A 88 -5.65 6.86 0.96
C ILE A 88 -6.01 5.58 0.17
N ALA A 89 -6.62 5.71 -0.99
CA ALA A 89 -6.96 4.57 -1.86
C ALA A 89 -5.71 3.83 -2.34
N LEU A 90 -4.60 4.52 -2.60
CA LEU A 90 -3.34 3.86 -2.95
C LEU A 90 -2.76 3.05 -1.78
N LEU A 91 -2.92 3.52 -0.53
CA LEU A 91 -2.61 2.69 0.65
C LEU A 91 -3.46 1.42 0.65
N PHE A 92 -4.76 1.53 0.39
CA PHE A 92 -5.66 0.37 0.28
C PHE A 92 -5.15 -0.64 -0.76
N VAL A 93 -4.81 -0.19 -1.98
CA VAL A 93 -4.25 -1.07 -3.02
C VAL A 93 -2.95 -1.73 -2.58
N ILE A 94 -2.06 -0.98 -1.93
CA ILE A 94 -0.79 -1.50 -1.39
C ILE A 94 -1.05 -2.61 -0.37
N LEU A 95 -1.97 -2.41 0.57
CA LEU A 95 -2.31 -3.42 1.58
C LEU A 95 -2.96 -4.66 0.94
N LYS A 96 -3.79 -4.51 -0.10
CA LYS A 96 -4.32 -5.64 -0.88
C LYS A 96 -3.23 -6.37 -1.68
N THR A 97 -2.19 -5.67 -2.11
CA THR A 97 -1.12 -6.20 -2.96
C THR A 97 -0.05 -6.96 -2.17
N TYR A 98 0.33 -6.46 -0.98
CA TYR A 98 1.47 -7.00 -0.22
C TYR A 98 1.04 -7.49 1.15
N LYS A 99 0.86 -8.81 1.29
CA LYS A 99 0.44 -9.45 2.56
C LYS A 99 1.31 -9.07 3.77
N ILE A 100 2.61 -8.90 3.59
CA ILE A 100 3.52 -8.49 4.68
C ILE A 100 3.16 -7.10 5.24
N LEU A 101 2.73 -6.17 4.38
CA LEU A 101 2.34 -4.82 4.79
C LEU A 101 0.94 -4.81 5.38
N PHE A 102 0.05 -5.66 4.87
CA PHE A 102 -1.24 -5.92 5.47
C PHE A 102 -1.07 -6.39 6.93
N ASP A 103 -0.20 -7.36 7.17
CA ASP A 103 0.04 -7.86 8.53
C ASP A 103 0.68 -6.79 9.42
N PHE A 104 1.59 -5.98 8.91
CA PHE A 104 2.10 -4.83 9.66
C PHE A 104 0.98 -3.83 10.03
N GLN A 105 0.05 -3.56 9.13
CA GLN A 105 -1.09 -2.68 9.42
C GLN A 105 -1.98 -3.26 10.51
N ILE A 106 -2.40 -4.53 10.36
CA ILE A 106 -3.36 -5.17 11.26
C ILE A 106 -2.73 -5.52 12.60
N ASN A 107 -1.55 -6.14 12.60
CA ASN A 107 -0.94 -6.73 13.79
C ASN A 107 -0.06 -5.75 14.57
N VAL A 108 0.38 -4.64 13.95
CA VAL A 108 1.26 -3.66 14.59
C VAL A 108 0.59 -2.29 14.66
N ALA A 109 0.27 -1.68 13.52
CA ALA A 109 -0.16 -0.29 13.50
C ALA A 109 -1.51 -0.06 14.20
N ILE A 110 -2.51 -0.92 13.97
CA ILE A 110 -3.80 -0.85 14.70
C ILE A 110 -3.59 -1.08 16.20
N LYS A 111 -2.76 -2.05 16.60
CA LYS A 111 -2.48 -2.29 18.03
C LYS A 111 -1.79 -1.11 18.68
N LYS A 112 -0.84 -0.47 17.98
CA LYS A 112 -0.16 0.75 18.43
C LYS A 112 -1.11 1.93 18.55
N TRP A 113 -2.00 2.11 17.58
CA TRP A 113 -3.04 3.14 17.62
C TRP A 113 -3.94 3.01 18.86
N ASN A 114 -4.28 1.77 19.24
CA ASN A 114 -5.09 1.48 20.42
C ASN A 114 -4.28 1.48 21.74
N SER A 115 -2.97 1.65 21.69
CA SER A 115 -2.11 1.71 22.86
C SER A 115 -1.90 3.15 23.34
N VAL A 116 -1.39 3.31 24.56
CA VAL A 116 -1.07 4.65 25.12
C VAL A 116 0.00 5.36 24.29
N SER A 117 1.00 4.63 23.81
CA SER A 117 2.06 5.16 22.94
C SER A 117 1.71 4.89 21.49
N GLN A 118 1.03 5.85 20.84
CA GLN A 118 0.66 5.78 19.43
C GLN A 118 1.83 6.04 18.48
N THR A 119 3.05 5.69 18.88
CA THR A 119 4.27 5.83 18.07
C THR A 119 4.67 4.46 17.55
N ILE A 120 5.03 4.40 16.27
CA ILE A 120 5.52 3.19 15.61
C ILE A 120 6.92 3.40 15.05
N ASP A 121 7.78 2.42 15.23
CA ASP A 121 9.15 2.45 14.72
C ASP A 121 9.58 1.13 14.05
N LEU A 122 10.87 1.04 13.70
CA LEU A 122 11.43 -0.15 13.06
C LEU A 122 11.50 -1.36 13.98
N GLN A 123 11.64 -1.17 15.29
CA GLN A 123 11.72 -2.28 16.26
C GLN A 123 10.37 -2.98 16.36
N ASP A 124 9.28 -2.21 16.39
CA ASP A 124 7.92 -2.74 16.38
C ASP A 124 7.66 -3.66 15.18
N LEU A 125 8.10 -3.22 13.99
CA LEU A 125 7.96 -3.99 12.76
C LEU A 125 8.92 -5.19 12.69
N ALA A 126 10.10 -5.07 13.29
CA ALA A 126 11.06 -6.17 13.37
C ALA A 126 10.52 -7.32 14.24
N MET A 127 9.81 -7.01 15.33
CA MET A 127 9.15 -8.03 16.15
C MET A 127 8.11 -8.83 15.36
N GLU A 128 7.22 -8.14 14.63
CA GLU A 128 6.23 -8.80 13.79
C GLU A 128 6.89 -9.59 12.63
N MET A 129 7.94 -9.03 12.01
CA MET A 129 8.71 -9.73 10.98
C MET A 129 9.30 -11.05 11.50
N ASN A 130 9.81 -11.06 12.73
CA ASN A 130 10.34 -12.27 13.37
C ASN A 130 9.24 -13.28 13.68
N GLU A 131 8.07 -12.83 14.15
CA GLU A 131 6.89 -13.69 14.35
C GLU A 131 6.39 -14.34 13.06
N ILE A 132 6.49 -13.63 11.94
CA ILE A 132 6.18 -14.16 10.61
C ILE A 132 7.25 -15.13 10.15
N ALA A 133 8.54 -14.77 10.27
CA ALA A 133 9.68 -15.63 9.92
C ALA A 133 9.63 -16.98 10.65
N ALA A 134 9.29 -16.97 11.94
CA ALA A 134 9.14 -18.19 12.74
C ALA A 134 8.07 -19.17 12.20
N LYS A 135 7.14 -18.71 11.36
CA LYS A 135 6.03 -19.49 10.79
C LYS A 135 6.12 -19.67 9.27
N ASP A 136 7.05 -18.99 8.60
CA ASP A 136 7.19 -18.99 7.15
C ASP A 136 8.67 -19.06 6.74
N GLU A 137 9.10 -20.22 6.26
CA GLU A 137 10.49 -20.48 5.85
C GLU A 137 10.98 -19.54 4.75
N PHE A 138 10.09 -19.05 3.88
CA PHE A 138 10.48 -18.13 2.82
C PHE A 138 10.83 -16.76 3.39
N VAL A 139 10.05 -16.26 4.36
CA VAL A 139 10.37 -15.01 5.09
C VAL A 139 11.58 -15.19 5.99
N ASP A 140 11.71 -16.34 6.66
CA ASP A 140 12.89 -16.65 7.50
C ASP A 140 14.18 -16.58 6.69
N SER A 141 14.16 -17.10 5.46
CA SER A 141 15.31 -17.07 4.57
C SER A 141 15.74 -15.67 4.13
N TRP A 142 14.93 -14.62 4.33
CA TRP A 142 15.28 -13.25 3.97
C TRP A 142 16.47 -12.76 4.79
N SER A 143 17.40 -12.06 4.12
CA SER A 143 18.48 -11.38 4.82
C SER A 143 17.94 -10.27 5.73
N GLU A 144 18.67 -9.96 6.81
CA GLU A 144 18.34 -8.85 7.71
C GLU A 144 18.19 -7.51 6.96
N SER A 145 19.02 -7.30 5.93
CA SER A 145 18.90 -6.12 5.07
C SER A 145 17.57 -6.06 4.30
N THR A 146 17.01 -7.21 3.92
CA THR A 146 15.72 -7.30 3.22
C THR A 146 14.58 -7.03 4.19
N LYS A 147 14.60 -7.68 5.37
CA LYS A 147 13.64 -7.46 6.45
C LYS A 147 13.57 -5.98 6.85
N SER A 148 14.73 -5.35 7.07
CA SER A 148 14.84 -3.93 7.39
C SER A 148 14.30 -3.02 6.29
N LYS A 149 14.57 -3.33 5.01
CA LYS A 149 14.05 -2.56 3.87
C LYS A 149 12.52 -2.66 3.76
N VAL A 150 11.93 -3.83 4.03
CA VAL A 150 10.47 -4.00 4.02
C VAL A 150 9.83 -3.17 5.12
N ALA A 151 10.35 -3.26 6.36
CA ALA A 151 9.89 -2.44 7.49
C ALA A 151 10.03 -0.93 7.21
N SER A 152 11.16 -0.51 6.66
CA SER A 152 11.40 0.89 6.28
C SER A 152 10.47 1.39 5.18
N ALA A 153 10.17 0.54 4.19
CA ALA A 153 9.24 0.86 3.13
C ALA A 153 7.83 1.10 3.68
N TYR A 154 7.37 0.26 4.61
CA TYR A 154 6.10 0.43 5.29
C TYR A 154 6.02 1.77 6.04
N LEU A 155 7.01 2.09 6.87
CA LEU A 155 7.05 3.38 7.57
C LEU A 155 7.10 4.58 6.61
N SER A 156 7.77 4.43 5.46
CA SER A 156 7.77 5.47 4.43
C SER A 156 6.37 5.69 3.84
N MET A 157 5.60 4.62 3.63
CA MET A 157 4.23 4.70 3.13
C MET A 157 3.31 5.39 4.11
N LEU A 158 3.38 5.03 5.40
CA LEU A 158 2.57 5.69 6.43
C LEU A 158 2.79 7.21 6.44
N ARG A 159 4.02 7.67 6.26
CA ARG A 159 4.30 9.12 6.13
C ARG A 159 3.70 9.71 4.86
N LYS A 160 3.83 9.01 3.73
CA LYS A 160 3.41 9.51 2.41
C LYS A 160 1.88 9.57 2.24
N CYS A 161 1.14 8.72 2.93
CA CYS A 161 -0.32 8.81 2.96
C CYS A 161 -0.86 9.67 4.11
N GLY A 162 0.00 10.23 4.97
CA GLY A 162 -0.40 11.09 6.08
C GLY A 162 -0.81 10.34 7.36
N MET A 163 -0.66 9.01 7.40
CA MET A 163 -0.99 8.17 8.57
C MET A 163 0.09 8.21 9.67
N MET A 164 1.24 8.83 9.41
CA MET A 164 2.30 8.99 10.40
C MET A 164 2.99 10.35 10.23
N ASN A 165 3.17 11.06 11.34
CA ASN A 165 3.88 12.34 11.34
C ASN A 165 5.41 12.15 11.31
N ARG A 166 6.16 13.25 11.38
CA ARG A 166 7.63 13.22 11.29
C ARG A 166 8.27 12.54 12.50
N GLU A 167 7.62 12.62 13.66
CA GLU A 167 8.04 12.05 14.93
C GLU A 167 7.70 10.56 15.07
N GLY A 168 7.05 9.94 14.08
CA GLY A 168 6.64 8.54 14.13
C GLY A 168 5.31 8.29 14.84
N LYS A 169 4.61 9.35 15.25
CA LYS A 169 3.27 9.25 15.84
C LYS A 169 2.24 8.98 14.75
N LEU A 170 1.40 7.98 14.98
CA LEU A 170 0.29 7.61 14.12
C LEU A 170 -0.78 8.70 14.10
N VAL A 171 -1.41 8.84 12.95
CA VAL A 171 -2.48 9.79 12.66
C VAL A 171 -3.61 9.01 12.00
N GLN A 172 -4.83 9.17 12.50
CA GLN A 172 -6.02 8.61 11.87
C GLN A 172 -6.22 9.22 10.48
N LEU A 173 -6.35 8.37 9.46
CA LEU A 173 -6.76 8.81 8.13
C LEU A 173 -8.27 9.01 8.12
N LYS A 174 -8.72 10.07 7.45
CA LYS A 174 -10.14 10.41 7.31
C LYS A 174 -10.49 10.48 5.83
N PRO A 175 -10.87 9.34 5.22
CA PRO A 175 -11.31 9.35 3.82
C PRO A 175 -12.58 10.20 3.71
N GLY A 176 -12.58 11.16 2.80
CA GLY A 176 -13.76 11.97 2.47
C GLY A 176 -14.87 11.11 1.83
N ASN A 177 -14.47 9.99 1.23
CA ASN A 177 -15.31 9.00 0.57
C ASN A 177 -15.42 7.68 1.38
N ALA A 178 -15.46 7.72 2.71
CA ALA A 178 -15.43 6.51 3.53
C ALA A 178 -16.56 5.48 3.21
N ASP A 179 -17.70 5.95 2.72
CA ASP A 179 -18.83 5.14 2.22
C ASP A 179 -18.45 4.24 1.04
N PHE A 180 -17.48 4.66 0.22
CA PHE A 180 -16.94 3.88 -0.90
C PHE A 180 -16.47 2.49 -0.43
N TYR A 181 -15.65 2.43 0.62
CA TYR A 181 -15.08 1.18 1.13
C TYR A 181 -16.15 0.25 1.72
N ILE A 182 -17.25 0.80 2.24
CA ILE A 182 -18.40 0.00 2.69
C ILE A 182 -19.14 -0.58 1.49
N ARG A 183 -19.41 0.23 0.45
CA ARG A 183 -20.12 -0.22 -0.76
C ARG A 183 -19.42 -1.37 -1.48
N ILE A 184 -18.09 -1.34 -1.52
CA ILE A 184 -17.30 -2.40 -2.16
C ILE A 184 -17.02 -3.60 -1.24
N GLY A 185 -17.55 -3.61 -0.01
CA GLY A 185 -17.41 -4.73 0.93
C GLY A 185 -16.06 -4.79 1.66
N GLU A 186 -15.28 -3.69 1.66
CA GLU A 186 -13.91 -3.63 2.19
C GLU A 186 -13.85 -2.82 3.49
N LEU A 187 -14.79 -3.07 4.41
CA LEU A 187 -14.93 -2.34 5.68
C LEU A 187 -13.67 -2.38 6.55
N TRP A 188 -12.91 -3.48 6.50
CA TRP A 188 -11.65 -3.63 7.24
C TRP A 188 -10.68 -2.47 6.96
N PHE A 189 -10.76 -1.86 5.78
CA PHE A 189 -9.86 -0.76 5.43
C PHE A 189 -10.16 0.52 6.24
N LEU A 190 -11.41 0.73 6.67
CA LEU A 190 -11.74 1.84 7.57
C LEU A 190 -11.11 1.62 8.96
N GLU A 191 -11.11 0.39 9.45
CA GLU A 191 -10.41 0.02 10.69
C GLU A 191 -8.90 0.17 10.52
N ALA A 192 -8.37 -0.23 9.36
CA ALA A 192 -6.97 0.01 8.99
C ALA A 192 -6.62 1.50 8.96
N CYS A 193 -7.57 2.37 8.60
CA CYS A 193 -7.47 3.84 8.69
C CYS A 193 -7.59 4.39 10.12
N PHE A 194 -7.72 3.51 11.11
CA PHE A 194 -7.91 3.81 12.53
C PHE A 194 -9.28 4.38 12.90
N LEU A 195 -10.31 4.23 12.06
CA LEU A 195 -11.67 4.62 12.43
C LEU A 195 -12.19 3.74 13.57
N ALA A 196 -12.74 4.39 14.60
CA ALA A 196 -13.38 3.70 15.71
C ALA A 196 -14.75 3.12 15.29
N PRO A 197 -15.25 2.06 15.97
CA PRO A 197 -16.51 1.42 15.61
C PRO A 197 -17.69 2.40 15.50
N TYR A 198 -17.80 3.38 16.41
CA TYR A 198 -18.88 4.37 16.36
C TYR A 198 -18.80 5.30 15.13
N GLN A 199 -17.59 5.58 14.62
CA GLN A 199 -17.41 6.38 13.40
C GLN A 199 -17.93 5.60 12.19
N ILE A 200 -17.58 4.31 12.12
CA ILE A 200 -18.03 3.41 11.05
C ILE A 200 -19.57 3.25 11.09
N GLU A 201 -20.16 3.08 12.27
CA GLU A 201 -21.61 2.99 12.42
C GLU A 201 -22.33 4.29 12.02
N ASN A 202 -21.73 5.45 12.30
CA ASN A 202 -22.29 6.74 11.86
C ASN A 202 -22.27 6.86 10.33
N ILE A 203 -21.20 6.41 9.66
CA ILE A 203 -21.15 6.40 8.18
C ILE A 203 -22.24 5.49 7.62
N LYS A 204 -22.41 4.28 8.17
CA LYS A 204 -23.48 3.35 7.73
C LYS A 204 -24.88 3.96 7.86
N LYS A 205 -25.15 4.69 8.94
CA LYS A 205 -26.43 5.40 9.16
C LYS A 205 -26.67 6.57 8.19
N GLN A 206 -25.62 7.16 7.65
CA GLN A 206 -25.74 8.22 6.64
C GLN A 206 -25.98 7.66 5.23
N MET A 207 -25.70 6.36 5.03
CA MET A 207 -25.94 5.66 3.76
C MET A 207 -27.37 5.11 3.63
N SER A 208 -28.12 5.03 4.74
CA SER A 208 -29.52 4.59 4.81
C SER A 208 -30.48 5.76 4.60
#